data_AF-X1UNE9-F1
#
_entry.id   AF-X1UNE9-F1
#
_cell.length_a   1.000
_cell.length_b   1.000
_cell.length_c   1.000
_cell.angle_alpha   90.00
_cell.angle_beta   90.00
_cell.angle_gamma   90.00
#
_symmetry.space_group_name_H-M   'P 1'
#
loop_
_entity.id
_entity.type
_entity.pdbx_description
1 polymer ?
#
loop_
_entity_poly.entity_id
_entity_poly.type
_entity_poly.pdbx_seq_one_letter_code
_entity_poly.pdbx_strand_id
1 'polypeptide(L)'
;IKKLIKENPNLESFVAAVQDSGFLGATVKLKKNTIYATFGVGHCVCTGINAAKEPISITYCHCCKGHVIKLLEAAFKKPLRGEVITSCISGSDDCRFAIHLD
;
A
#
# COMPACT_ATOMS: atom_id res chain seq x y z
N ILE A 1 0.81 14.00 -1.81
CA ILE A 1 -0.44 13.64 -1.07
C ILE A 1 -1.38 14.83 -0.83
N LYS A 2 -1.02 15.89 -0.08
CA LYS A 2 -1.93 17.03 0.25
C LYS A 2 -2.59 17.71 -0.97
N LYS A 3 -1.82 17.89 -2.05
CA LYS A 3 -2.33 18.42 -3.34
C LYS A 3 -3.35 17.48 -3.98
N LEU A 4 -3.03 16.19 -4.10
CA LEU A 4 -3.92 15.15 -4.64
C LEU A 4 -5.25 15.11 -3.89
N ILE A 5 -5.24 15.23 -2.57
CA ILE A 5 -6.46 15.24 -1.75
C ILE A 5 -7.31 16.48 -2.04
N LYS A 6 -6.68 17.65 -2.16
CA LYS A 6 -7.38 18.91 -2.42
C LYS A 6 -8.04 18.93 -3.80
N GLU A 7 -7.41 18.28 -4.78
CA GLU A 7 -7.86 18.27 -6.18
C GLU A 7 -8.85 17.14 -6.49
N ASN A 8 -8.98 16.15 -5.60
CA ASN A 8 -9.79 14.94 -5.82
C ASN A 8 -10.75 14.71 -4.64
N PRO A 9 -11.92 15.37 -4.62
CA PRO A 9 -12.82 15.39 -3.47
C PRO A 9 -13.62 14.10 -3.26
N ASN A 10 -13.74 13.25 -4.30
CA ASN A 10 -14.40 11.95 -4.18
C ASN A 10 -13.37 10.82 -4.17
N LEU A 11 -13.73 9.71 -3.52
CA LEU A 11 -12.82 8.59 -3.26
C LEU A 11 -12.26 7.95 -4.54
N GLU A 12 -13.07 7.88 -5.59
CA GLU A 12 -12.69 7.29 -6.88
C GLU A 12 -11.62 8.13 -7.59
N SER A 13 -11.83 9.45 -7.67
CA SER A 13 -10.87 10.41 -8.23
C SER A 13 -9.56 10.41 -7.44
N PHE A 14 -9.63 10.30 -6.11
CA PHE A 14 -8.45 10.20 -5.26
C PHE A 14 -7.65 8.93 -5.56
N VAL A 15 -8.33 7.78 -5.67
CA VAL A 15 -7.68 6.50 -5.97
C VAL A 15 -7.04 6.51 -7.36
N ALA A 16 -7.71 7.08 -8.36
CA ALA A 16 -7.14 7.26 -9.70
C ALA A 16 -5.87 8.14 -9.67
N ALA A 17 -5.94 9.29 -9.01
CA ALA A 17 -4.81 10.20 -8.91
C ALA A 17 -3.61 9.58 -8.14
N VAL A 18 -3.89 8.73 -7.15
CA VAL A 18 -2.86 8.01 -6.41
C VAL A 18 -2.26 6.85 -7.21
N GLN A 19 -3.07 6.12 -7.98
CA GLN A 19 -2.60 5.12 -8.94
C GLN A 19 -1.60 5.74 -9.92
N ASP A 20 -1.92 6.89 -10.50
CA ASP A 20 -1.05 7.58 -11.47
C ASP A 20 0.26 8.08 -10.85
N SER A 21 0.23 8.40 -9.55
CA SER A 21 1.41 8.89 -8.84
C SER A 21 2.42 7.80 -8.47
N GLY A 22 2.00 6.53 -8.46
CA GLY A 22 2.82 5.39 -8.00
C GLY A 22 3.13 5.37 -6.49
N PHE A 23 2.63 6.32 -5.69
CA PHE A 23 2.95 6.44 -4.26
C PHE A 23 2.47 5.25 -3.42
N LEU A 24 1.38 4.60 -3.82
CA LEU A 24 0.84 3.42 -3.13
C LEU A 24 1.12 2.11 -3.89
N GLY A 25 2.17 2.10 -4.70
CA GLY A 25 2.64 0.93 -5.41
C GLY A 25 2.24 0.91 -6.88
N ALA A 26 2.49 -0.23 -7.52
CA ALA A 26 2.25 -0.44 -8.93
C ALA A 26 0.76 -0.45 -9.28
N THR A 27 -0.08 -0.95 -8.38
CA THR A 27 -1.52 -0.99 -8.59
C THR A 27 -2.29 -0.64 -7.33
N VAL A 28 -3.27 0.25 -7.47
CA VAL A 28 -4.15 0.72 -6.41
C VAL A 28 -5.59 0.50 -6.87
N LYS A 29 -6.35 -0.30 -6.12
CA LYS A 29 -7.76 -0.61 -6.43
C LYS A 29 -8.65 -0.27 -5.26
N LEU A 30 -9.79 0.35 -5.55
CA LEU A 30 -10.86 0.53 -4.59
C LEU A 30 -11.91 -0.58 -4.77
N LYS A 31 -12.30 -1.23 -3.67
CA LYS A 31 -13.45 -2.13 -3.66
C LYS A 31 -14.26 -1.88 -2.41
N LYS A 32 -15.51 -1.40 -2.59
CA LYS A 32 -16.37 -0.93 -1.50
C LYS A 32 -15.63 0.14 -0.69
N ASN A 33 -15.27 -0.16 0.55
CA ASN A 33 -14.60 0.76 1.47
C ASN A 33 -13.15 0.33 1.78
N THR A 34 -12.54 -0.47 0.92
CA THR A 34 -11.17 -0.98 1.10
C THR A 34 -10.30 -0.58 -0.08
N ILE A 35 -9.15 0.03 0.21
CA ILE A 35 -8.09 0.29 -0.76
C ILE A 35 -7.11 -0.88 -0.74
N TYR A 36 -6.88 -1.48 -1.90
CA TYR A 36 -5.88 -2.51 -2.13
C TYR A 36 -4.67 -1.91 -2.83
N ALA A 37 -3.54 -1.89 -2.15
CA ALA A 37 -2.26 -1.40 -2.65
C ALA A 37 -1.36 -2.59 -2.98
N THR A 38 -0.86 -2.65 -4.21
CA THR A 38 -0.02 -3.75 -4.73
C THR A 38 1.36 -3.23 -5.08
N PHE A 39 2.38 -3.90 -4.54
CA PHE A 39 3.80 -3.65 -4.77
C PHE A 39 4.48 -4.94 -5.24
N GLY A 40 5.67 -4.80 -5.81
CA GLY A 40 6.56 -5.93 -6.07
C GLY A 40 5.94 -7.06 -6.89
N VAL A 41 5.55 -6.75 -8.12
CA VAL A 41 5.06 -7.75 -9.06
C VAL A 41 6.24 -8.58 -9.56
N GLY A 42 6.24 -9.88 -9.25
CA GLY A 42 7.27 -10.86 -9.59
C GLY A 42 8.50 -10.85 -8.68
N HIS A 43 8.70 -9.81 -7.86
CA HIS A 43 9.81 -9.73 -6.90
C HIS A 43 9.57 -8.66 -5.84
N CYS A 44 10.17 -8.81 -4.65
CA CYS A 44 10.10 -7.80 -3.60
C CYS A 44 10.81 -6.51 -4.03
N VAL A 45 10.21 -5.35 -3.76
CA VAL A 45 10.81 -4.02 -4.06
C VAL A 45 11.58 -3.42 -2.88
N CYS A 46 11.55 -4.06 -1.71
CA CYS A 46 12.21 -3.55 -0.53
C CYS A 46 13.72 -3.81 -0.60
N THR A 47 14.52 -2.77 -0.77
CA THR A 47 15.99 -2.87 -0.89
C THR A 47 16.62 -3.64 0.28
N GLY A 48 16.15 -3.41 1.51
CA GLY A 48 16.65 -4.10 2.70
C GLY A 48 16.38 -5.61 2.70
N ILE A 49 15.25 -6.03 2.14
CA ILE A 49 14.91 -7.46 1.95
C ILE A 49 15.81 -8.07 0.87
N ASN A 50 15.95 -7.40 -0.27
CA ASN A 50 16.73 -7.92 -1.40
C ASN A 50 18.23 -8.00 -1.09
N ALA A 51 18.73 -7.21 -0.15
CA ALA A 51 20.11 -7.25 0.32
C ALA A 51 20.33 -8.20 1.52
N ALA A 52 19.27 -8.79 2.09
CA ALA A 52 19.39 -9.64 3.26
C ALA A 52 20.10 -10.95 2.91
N LYS A 53 21.06 -11.35 3.73
CA LYS A 53 21.80 -12.61 3.59
C LYS A 53 21.10 -13.81 4.24
N GLU A 54 20.15 -13.52 5.13
CA GLU A 54 19.38 -14.49 5.89
C GLU A 54 17.88 -14.23 5.68
N PRO A 55 17.02 -15.26 5.86
CA PRO A 55 15.58 -15.10 5.76
C PRO A 55 15.06 -14.02 6.71
N ILE A 56 14.26 -13.09 6.18
CA ILE A 56 13.60 -12.05 6.96
C ILE A 56 12.16 -12.47 7.27
N SER A 57 11.73 -12.25 8.50
CA SER A 57 10.34 -12.52 8.91
C SER A 57 9.34 -11.64 8.15
N ILE A 58 8.16 -12.21 7.87
CA ILE A 58 7.01 -11.51 7.28
C ILE A 58 6.61 -10.25 8.05
N THR A 59 6.94 -10.17 9.35
CA THR A 59 6.73 -8.98 10.18
C THR A 59 7.34 -7.72 9.54
N TYR A 60 8.43 -7.84 8.77
CA TYR A 60 9.03 -6.70 8.06
C TYR A 60 8.05 -6.04 7.06
N CYS A 61 7.16 -6.82 6.43
CA CYS A 61 6.18 -6.29 5.47
C CYS A 61 5.16 -5.34 6.10
N HIS A 62 5.03 -5.35 7.44
CA HIS A 62 4.24 -4.36 8.14
C HIS A 62 4.81 -2.94 8.01
N CYS A 63 6.09 -2.78 7.63
CA CYS A 63 6.67 -1.48 7.29
C CYS A 63 5.98 -0.87 6.07
N CYS A 64 5.88 -1.61 4.96
CA CYS A 64 5.22 -1.14 3.75
C CYS A 64 3.71 -0.92 3.97
N LYS A 65 3.06 -1.83 4.71
CA LYS A 65 1.68 -1.61 5.16
C LYS A 65 1.52 -0.30 5.94
N GLY A 66 2.41 -0.04 6.89
CA GLY A 66 2.41 1.18 7.70
C GLY A 66 2.62 2.44 6.86
N HIS A 67 3.49 2.38 5.84
CA HIS A 67 3.67 3.45 4.88
C HIS A 67 2.36 3.81 4.16
N VAL A 68 1.66 2.81 3.61
CA VAL A 68 0.36 3.01 2.94
C VAL A 68 -0.67 3.59 3.92
N ILE A 69 -0.79 3.02 5.12
CA ILE A 69 -1.70 3.53 6.17
C ILE A 69 -1.42 5.00 6.45
N LYS A 70 -0.16 5.38 6.73
CA LYS A 70 0.16 6.76 7.11
C LYS A 70 -0.15 7.78 6.01
N LEU A 71 0.06 7.42 4.74
CA LEU A 71 -0.30 8.28 3.62
C LEU A 71 -1.82 8.46 3.50
N LEU A 72 -2.59 7.39 3.69
CA LEU A 72 -4.04 7.44 3.64
C LEU A 72 -4.65 8.12 4.88
N GLU A 73 -4.10 7.92 6.08
CA GLU A 73 -4.51 8.65 7.29
C GLU A 73 -4.29 10.17 7.14
N ALA A 74 -3.17 10.56 6.53
CA ALA A 74 -2.91 11.96 6.21
C ALA A 74 -3.92 12.54 5.21
N ALA A 75 -4.49 11.69 4.35
CA ALA A 75 -5.54 12.02 3.40
C ALA A 75 -6.92 12.13 4.03
N PHE A 76 -7.37 11.08 4.70
CA PHE A 76 -8.71 10.97 5.25
C PHE A 76 -8.87 11.61 6.63
N LYS A 77 -7.78 12.11 7.22
CA LYS A 77 -7.78 12.78 8.53
C LYS A 77 -8.37 11.93 9.66
N LYS A 78 -8.27 10.61 9.54
CA LYS A 78 -8.73 9.65 10.54
C LYS A 78 -7.75 8.48 10.64
N PRO A 79 -7.67 7.80 11.79
CA PRO A 79 -6.89 6.58 11.91
C PRO A 79 -7.47 5.50 10.99
N LEU A 80 -6.61 4.71 10.36
CA LEU A 80 -7.00 3.62 9.47
C LEU A 80 -6.36 2.32 9.92
N ARG A 81 -7.01 1.20 9.59
CA ARG A 81 -6.50 -0.14 9.85
C ARG A 81 -6.25 -0.86 8.54
N GLY A 82 -5.38 -1.84 8.60
CA GLY A 82 -5.10 -2.67 7.45
C GLY A 82 -4.28 -3.90 7.76
N GLU A 83 -4.19 -4.74 6.75
CA GLU A 83 -3.64 -6.08 6.79
C GLU A 83 -2.67 -6.32 5.63
N VAL A 84 -1.74 -7.26 5.84
CA VAL A 84 -0.90 -7.80 4.78
C VAL A 84 -1.67 -8.98 4.19
N ILE A 85 -2.01 -8.90 2.90
CA ILE A 85 -2.77 -9.94 2.20
C ILE A 85 -1.84 -10.98 1.59
N THR A 86 -0.82 -10.51 0.88
CA THR A 86 0.23 -11.34 0.27
C THR A 86 1.57 -10.65 0.39
N SER A 87 2.64 -11.43 0.29
CA SER A 87 3.99 -10.92 0.28
C SER A 87 4.94 -11.83 -0.48
N CYS A 88 5.86 -11.22 -1.23
CA CYS A 88 6.92 -11.94 -1.94
C CYS A 88 7.83 -12.72 -0.98
N ILE A 89 8.08 -12.22 0.23
CA ILE A 89 8.94 -12.93 1.19
C ILE A 89 8.27 -14.17 1.79
N SER A 90 6.96 -14.31 1.64
CA SER A 90 6.21 -15.53 1.94
C SER A 90 5.94 -16.39 0.70
N GLY A 91 6.59 -16.11 -0.43
CA GLY A 91 6.46 -16.89 -1.67
C GLY A 91 5.29 -16.51 -2.57
N SER A 92 4.64 -15.36 -2.36
CA SER A 92 3.63 -14.84 -3.30
C SER A 92 4.26 -14.10 -4.47
N ASP A 93 3.55 -14.01 -5.60
CA ASP A 93 4.01 -13.24 -6.77
C ASP A 93 3.98 -11.73 -6.55
N ASP A 94 3.24 -11.26 -5.54
CA ASP A 94 3.08 -9.85 -5.23
C ASP A 94 3.02 -9.56 -3.72
N CYS A 95 3.23 -8.30 -3.37
CA CYS A 95 2.96 -7.75 -2.05
C CYS A 95 1.66 -6.96 -2.09
N ARG A 96 0.60 -7.44 -1.43
CA ARG A 96 -0.69 -6.73 -1.36
C ARG A 96 -1.06 -6.35 0.05
N PHE A 97 -1.58 -5.14 0.19
CA PHE A 97 -2.05 -4.57 1.45
C PHE A 97 -3.48 -4.10 1.30
N ALA A 98 -4.35 -4.44 2.24
CA ALA A 98 -5.73 -3.95 2.29
C ALA A 98 -5.86 -2.93 3.42
N ILE A 99 -6.33 -1.73 3.08
CA ILE A 99 -6.56 -0.64 4.03
C ILE A 99 -8.06 -0.32 4.06
N HIS A 100 -8.64 -0.42 5.25
CA HIS A 100 -10.07 -0.25 5.50
C HIS A 100 -10.37 1.22 5.81
N LEU A 101 -11.34 1.80 5.11
CA LEU A 101 -11.71 3.22 5.18
C LEU A 101 -12.93 3.47 6.07
N ASP A 102 -13.42 2.47 6.80
CA ASP A 102 -14.54 2.54 7.75
C ASP A 102 -14.13 3.21 9.06
#